data_AF-A0A7K4H6J5-F1
#
_entry.id   AF-A0A7K4H6J5-F1
#
_cell.length_a   1.000
_cell.length_b   1.000
_cell.length_c   1.000
_cell.angle_alpha   90.00
_cell.angle_beta   90.00
_cell.angle_gamma   90.00
#
_symmetry.space_group_name_H-M   'P 1'
#
loop_
_entity.id
_entity.type
_entity.pdbx_description
1 polymer ?
#
loop_
_entity_poly.entity_id
_entity_poly.type
_entity_poly.pdbx_seq_one_letter_code
_entity_poly.pdbx_strand_id
1 'polypeptide(L)'
;MEVIEKQLKEFDKINELLEKKEIFSSERLFKCILGLNRTESKVLGYMLKNTDVKTSEIANTLKMDRSSIQRAVQDLSELKLIKRKSMSMKDFINVKGLKNAKKQGYLYVYNAKNLESIKIQFRKLLDKWYNSMLKYIENLENLCECCGFKFKPC
;
A
#
# COMPACT_ATOMS: atom_id res chain seq x y z
N MET A 1 -16.65 -26.49 -9.26
CA MET A 1 -17.21 -26.23 -7.91
C MET A 1 -16.14 -26.29 -6.82
N GLU A 2 -15.27 -27.31 -6.77
CA GLU A 2 -14.21 -27.44 -5.73
C GLU A 2 -13.29 -26.21 -5.60
N VAL A 3 -12.96 -25.52 -6.69
CA VAL A 3 -12.07 -24.34 -6.66
C VAL A 3 -12.73 -23.14 -5.97
N ILE A 4 -14.04 -22.96 -6.19
CA ILE A 4 -14.82 -21.87 -5.58
C ILE A 4 -15.00 -22.15 -4.08
N GLU A 5 -15.33 -23.39 -3.71
CA GLU A 5 -15.40 -23.79 -2.30
C GLU A 5 -14.06 -23.64 -1.58
N LYS A 6 -12.94 -23.89 -2.27
CA LYS A 6 -11.60 -23.68 -1.71
C LYS A 6 -11.30 -22.19 -1.49
N GLN A 7 -11.73 -21.32 -2.42
CA GLN A 7 -11.62 -19.87 -2.26
C GLN A 7 -12.53 -19.34 -1.13
N LEU A 8 -13.76 -19.84 -1.02
CA LEU A 8 -14.68 -19.48 0.07
C LEU A 8 -14.10 -19.88 1.44
N LYS A 9 -13.50 -21.07 1.56
CA LYS A 9 -12.77 -21.49 2.76
C LYS A 9 -11.54 -20.62 3.08
N GLU A 10 -10.89 -20.02 2.07
CA GLU A 10 -9.84 -19.02 2.31
C GLU A 10 -10.43 -17.72 2.90
N PHE A 11 -11.62 -17.30 2.47
CA PHE A 11 -12.32 -16.15 3.05
C PHE A 11 -12.74 -16.39 4.51
N ASP A 12 -13.21 -17.59 4.86
CA ASP A 12 -13.56 -17.93 6.24
C ASP A 12 -12.34 -17.88 7.18
N LYS A 13 -11.17 -18.34 6.70
CA LYS A 13 -9.91 -18.20 7.45
C LYS A 13 -9.49 -16.74 7.64
N ILE A 14 -9.85 -15.85 6.71
CA ILE A 14 -9.59 -14.40 6.86
C ILE A 14 -10.47 -13.82 7.99
N ASN A 15 -11.69 -14.31 8.15
CA ASN A 15 -12.59 -13.92 9.25
C ASN A 15 -12.07 -14.38 10.62
N GLU A 16 -11.46 -15.56 10.72
CA GLU A 16 -10.79 -15.97 11.98
C GLU A 16 -9.55 -15.09 12.30
N LEU A 17 -8.81 -14.63 11.28
CA LEU A 17 -7.68 -13.71 11.46
C LEU A 17 -8.13 -12.30 11.88
N LEU A 18 -9.36 -11.92 11.51
CA LEU A 18 -10.01 -10.67 11.95
C LEU A 18 -10.20 -10.66 13.48
N GLU A 19 -10.66 -11.77 14.06
CA GLU A 19 -10.88 -11.90 15.50
C GLU A 19 -9.57 -11.82 16.30
N LYS A 20 -8.47 -12.33 15.74
CA LYS A 20 -7.13 -12.27 16.35
C LYS A 20 -6.42 -10.93 16.17
N LYS A 21 -7.01 -9.97 15.43
CA LYS A 21 -6.36 -8.70 15.00
C LYS A 21 -5.05 -8.91 14.24
N GLU A 22 -4.83 -10.10 13.66
CA GLU A 22 -3.61 -10.46 12.92
C GLU A 22 -3.69 -10.14 11.42
N ILE A 23 -4.75 -9.44 10.98
CA ILE A 23 -4.97 -9.02 9.58
C ILE A 23 -3.75 -8.33 8.98
N PHE A 24 -3.00 -7.59 9.80
CA PHE A 24 -1.80 -6.87 9.36
C PHE A 24 -0.59 -7.77 9.07
N SER A 25 -0.67 -9.07 9.33
CA SER A 25 0.38 -10.04 9.02
C SER A 25 0.25 -10.67 7.62
N SER A 26 -0.93 -10.57 6.98
CA SER A 26 -1.14 -11.14 5.65
C SER A 26 -0.67 -10.18 4.55
N GLU A 27 0.56 -10.40 4.08
CA GLU A 27 1.12 -9.72 2.89
C GLU A 27 0.17 -9.86 1.67
N ARG A 28 -0.59 -10.96 1.61
CA ARG A 28 -1.54 -11.27 0.53
C ARG A 28 -2.77 -10.36 0.56
N LEU A 29 -3.30 -10.03 1.74
CA LEU A 29 -4.42 -9.10 1.89
C LEU A 29 -4.03 -7.66 1.55
N PHE A 30 -2.84 -7.22 1.97
CA PHE A 30 -2.31 -5.91 1.58
C PHE A 30 -2.19 -5.78 0.06
N LYS A 31 -1.62 -6.78 -0.60
CA LYS A 31 -1.55 -6.82 -2.07
C LYS A 31 -2.93 -6.81 -2.73
N CYS A 32 -3.86 -7.62 -2.24
CA CYS A 32 -5.16 -7.81 -2.88
C CYS A 32 -6.11 -6.62 -2.67
N ILE A 33 -6.19 -6.08 -1.44
CA ILE A 33 -7.11 -4.99 -1.11
C ILE A 33 -6.55 -3.63 -1.55
N LEU A 34 -5.24 -3.45 -1.42
CA LEU A 34 -4.63 -2.13 -1.57
C LEU A 34 -3.89 -1.95 -2.90
N GLY A 35 -3.72 -3.04 -3.66
CA GLY A 35 -2.82 -3.06 -4.82
C GLY A 35 -1.36 -2.83 -4.45
N LEU A 36 -1.02 -2.80 -3.14
CA LEU A 36 0.32 -2.47 -2.70
C LEU A 36 1.25 -3.64 -2.97
N ASN A 37 2.35 -3.39 -3.65
CA ASN A 37 3.39 -4.38 -3.80
C ASN A 37 4.13 -4.60 -2.46
N ARG A 38 5.03 -5.60 -2.44
CA ARG A 38 5.79 -5.96 -1.25
C ARG A 38 6.67 -4.80 -0.75
N THR A 39 7.17 -3.98 -1.65
CA THR A 39 8.04 -2.85 -1.33
C THR A 39 7.23 -1.74 -0.65
N GLU A 40 6.13 -1.32 -1.25
CA GLU A 40 5.23 -0.29 -0.71
C GLU A 40 4.70 -0.68 0.67
N SER A 41 4.32 -1.95 0.84
CA SER A 41 3.83 -2.47 2.13
C SER A 41 4.89 -2.33 3.22
N LYS A 42 6.15 -2.67 2.92
CA LYS A 42 7.28 -2.51 3.87
C LYS A 42 7.58 -1.04 4.16
N VAL A 43 7.56 -0.19 3.14
CA VAL A 43 7.81 1.25 3.28
C VAL A 43 6.74 1.90 4.16
N LEU A 44 5.46 1.61 3.90
CA LEU A 44 4.35 2.10 4.70
C LEU A 44 4.44 1.59 6.15
N GLY A 45 4.72 0.30 6.35
CA GLY A 45 4.92 -0.30 7.67
C GLY A 45 6.05 0.37 8.46
N TYR A 46 7.14 0.72 7.79
CA TYR A 46 8.25 1.45 8.39
C TYR A 46 7.84 2.87 8.81
N MET A 47 7.11 3.60 7.96
CA MET A 47 6.61 4.95 8.24
C MET A 47 5.50 4.99 9.30
N LEU A 48 4.80 3.88 9.55
CA LEU A 48 3.84 3.77 10.64
C LEU A 48 4.53 3.67 12.01
N LYS A 49 5.74 3.10 12.06
CA LYS A 49 6.55 2.95 13.28
C LYS A 49 7.49 4.13 13.51
N ASN A 50 7.84 4.86 12.46
CA ASN A 50 8.84 5.92 12.50
C ASN A 50 8.29 7.19 11.86
N THR A 51 8.40 8.31 12.57
CA THR A 51 8.03 9.63 12.06
C THR A 51 9.23 10.35 11.45
N ASP A 52 8.95 11.34 10.61
CA ASP A 52 9.89 12.22 9.94
C ASP A 52 11.06 11.43 9.34
N VAL A 53 10.78 10.49 8.43
CA VAL A 53 11.79 9.62 7.84
C VAL A 53 12.24 10.11 6.47
N LYS A 54 13.52 9.93 6.16
CA LYS A 54 14.09 10.20 4.82
C LYS A 54 14.05 8.95 3.94
N THR A 55 13.97 9.14 2.63
CA THR A 55 14.09 8.02 1.66
C THR A 55 15.39 7.25 1.82
N SER A 56 16.50 7.93 2.14
CA SER A 56 17.79 7.29 2.40
C SER A 56 17.79 6.42 3.65
N GLU A 57 17.06 6.81 4.70
CA GLU A 57 16.93 6.00 5.92
C GLU A 57 16.14 4.74 5.66
N ILE A 58 15.04 4.87 4.92
CA ILE A 58 14.20 3.73 4.53
C ILE A 58 15.01 2.76 3.65
N ALA A 59 15.75 3.28 2.67
CA ALA A 59 16.59 2.47 1.78
C ALA A 59 17.65 1.67 2.57
N ASN A 60 18.33 2.33 3.52
CA ASN A 60 19.34 1.69 4.35
C ASN A 60 18.74 0.62 5.26
N THR A 61 17.62 0.90 5.93
CA THR A 61 16.97 -0.05 6.84
C THR A 61 16.41 -1.26 6.08
N LEU A 62 15.75 -1.03 4.94
CA LEU A 62 15.14 -2.10 4.15
C LEU A 62 16.15 -2.82 3.24
N LYS A 63 17.40 -2.35 3.16
CA LYS A 63 18.44 -2.83 2.24
C LYS A 63 17.96 -2.85 0.78
N MET A 64 17.33 -1.75 0.36
CA MET A 64 16.78 -1.57 -0.99
C MET A 64 17.43 -0.39 -1.70
N ASP A 65 17.42 -0.40 -3.03
CA ASP A 65 17.95 0.71 -3.80
C ASP A 65 17.07 1.98 -3.64
N ARG A 66 17.70 3.15 -3.77
CA ARG A 66 17.03 4.43 -3.55
C ARG A 66 15.91 4.69 -4.55
N SER A 67 16.05 4.25 -5.80
CA SER A 67 15.04 4.42 -6.84
C SER A 67 13.76 3.63 -6.53
N SER A 68 13.87 2.40 -6.05
CA SER A 68 12.74 1.57 -5.63
C SER A 68 12.01 2.20 -4.45
N ILE A 69 12.75 2.74 -3.47
CA ILE A 69 12.13 3.47 -2.36
C ILE A 69 11.46 4.75 -2.85
N GLN A 70 12.07 5.51 -3.76
CA GLN A 70 11.46 6.72 -4.31
C GLN A 70 10.16 6.43 -5.06
N ARG A 71 10.12 5.37 -5.88
CA ARG A 71 8.89 4.91 -6.54
C ARG A 71 7.83 4.54 -5.53
N ALA A 72 8.15 3.67 -4.57
CA ALA A 72 7.19 3.27 -3.54
C ALA A 72 6.67 4.46 -2.72
N VAL A 73 7.51 5.45 -2.40
CA VAL A 73 7.09 6.67 -1.70
C VAL A 73 6.18 7.53 -2.57
N GLN A 74 6.45 7.62 -3.88
CA GLN A 74 5.57 8.32 -4.82
C GLN A 74 4.21 7.64 -4.89
N ASP A 75 4.17 6.33 -5.11
CA ASP A 75 2.93 5.55 -5.24
C ASP A 75 2.07 5.66 -3.95
N LEU A 76 2.70 5.53 -2.78
CA LEU A 76 2.03 5.72 -1.48
C LEU A 76 1.51 7.16 -1.28
N SER A 77 2.19 8.15 -1.86
CA SER A 77 1.75 9.56 -1.82
C SER A 77 0.54 9.78 -2.72
N GLU A 78 0.52 9.17 -3.91
CA GLU A 78 -0.62 9.21 -4.85
C GLU A 78 -1.87 8.54 -4.26
N LEU A 79 -1.68 7.42 -3.55
CA LEU A 79 -2.72 6.75 -2.76
C LEU A 79 -3.13 7.54 -1.49
N LYS A 80 -2.52 8.71 -1.25
CA LYS A 80 -2.80 9.57 -0.11
C LYS A 80 -2.62 8.85 1.24
N LEU A 81 -1.73 7.87 1.32
CA LEU A 81 -1.44 7.11 2.55
C LEU A 81 -0.35 7.76 3.40
N ILE A 82 0.50 8.57 2.78
CA ILE A 82 1.59 9.29 3.43
C ILE A 82 1.46 10.80 3.23
N LYS A 83 2.28 11.57 3.94
CA LYS A 83 2.45 13.02 3.78
C LYS A 83 3.93 13.35 3.66
N ARG A 84 4.25 14.22 2.70
CA ARG A 84 5.58 14.83 2.56
C ARG A 84 5.59 16.16 3.29
N LYS A 85 6.64 16.43 4.05
CA LYS A 85 6.90 17.72 4.72
C LYS A 85 8.32 18.18 4.41
N SER A 86 8.49 19.47 4.14
CA SER A 86 9.82 20.10 4.13
C SER A 86 10.21 20.42 5.57
N MET A 87 11.43 20.06 5.96
CA MET A 87 11.95 20.24 7.31
C MET A 87 13.35 20.83 7.21
N SER A 88 13.68 21.75 8.10
CA SER A 88 15.06 22.25 8.19
C SER A 88 15.96 21.13 8.71
N MET A 89 17.21 21.10 8.24
CA MET A 89 18.17 20.11 8.71
C MET A 89 18.41 20.24 10.22
N LYS A 90 18.34 21.47 10.76
CA LYS A 90 18.44 21.73 12.21
C LYS A 90 17.32 21.04 13.00
N ASP A 91 16.07 21.20 12.56
CA ASP A 91 14.92 20.59 13.25
C ASP A 91 15.00 19.07 13.16
N PHE A 92 15.39 18.54 11.99
CA PHE A 92 15.53 17.11 11.77
C PHE A 92 16.55 16.49 12.74
N ILE A 93 17.70 17.13 12.88
CA ILE A 93 18.77 16.73 13.80
C ILE A 93 18.28 16.73 15.24
N ASN A 94 17.52 17.75 15.66
CA ASN A 94 16.95 17.85 17.00
C ASN A 94 15.97 16.71 17.27
N VAL A 95 15.05 16.43 16.34
CA VAL A 95 14.06 15.35 16.45
C VAL A 95 14.72 13.96 16.50
N LYS A 96 15.82 13.76 15.75
CA LYS A 96 16.53 12.48 15.69
C LYS A 96 17.68 12.34 16.71
N GLY A 97 17.97 13.37 17.51
CA GLY A 97 19.04 13.35 18.50
C GLY A 97 20.46 13.19 17.91
N LEU A 98 20.67 13.61 16.65
CA LEU A 98 21.97 13.46 15.98
C LEU A 98 22.94 14.57 16.45
N LYS A 99 24.14 14.23 16.91
CA LYS A 99 25.09 15.24 17.44
C LYS A 99 26.00 15.89 16.37
N ASN A 100 26.17 15.28 15.19
CA ASN A 100 27.24 15.62 14.23
C ASN A 100 26.80 15.83 12.76
N ALA A 101 25.69 16.51 12.50
CA ALA A 101 25.25 16.78 11.12
C ALA A 101 25.28 18.27 10.75
N LYS A 102 25.59 18.57 9.48
CA LYS A 102 25.62 19.94 8.92
C LYS A 102 24.30 20.65 9.23
N LYS A 103 24.37 21.84 9.82
CA LYS A 103 23.21 22.60 10.34
C LYS A 103 22.44 23.40 9.26
N GLN A 104 22.85 23.34 8.00
CA GLN A 104 22.29 24.16 6.92
C GLN A 104 21.62 23.29 5.86
N GLY A 105 20.46 23.74 5.37
CA GLY A 105 19.69 23.13 4.29
C GLY A 105 18.27 22.71 4.69
N TYR A 106 17.46 22.42 3.67
CA TYR A 106 16.13 21.83 3.79
C TYR A 106 16.14 20.41 3.24
N LEU A 107 15.29 19.56 3.80
CA LEU A 107 15.11 18.20 3.34
C LEU A 107 13.64 17.80 3.39
N TYR A 108 13.29 16.82 2.57
CA TYR A 108 11.97 16.22 2.60
C TYR A 108 11.94 15.02 3.55
N VAL A 109 11.02 15.07 4.49
CA VAL A 109 10.65 13.94 5.34
C VAL A 109 9.25 13.43 4.99
N TYR A 110 9.04 12.16 5.27
CA TYR A 110 7.79 11.46 5.00
C TYR A 110 7.22 10.90 6.29
N ASN A 111 5.89 10.96 6.41
CA ASN A 111 5.14 10.45 7.54
C ASN A 111 3.95 9.64 7.02
N ALA A 112 3.65 8.51 7.64
CA ALA A 112 2.36 7.86 7.43
C ALA A 112 1.23 8.76 7.94
N LYS A 113 0.07 8.71 7.29
CA LYS A 113 -1.14 9.32 7.86
C LYS A 113 -1.60 8.52 9.08
N ASN A 114 -2.44 9.15 9.90
CA ASN A 114 -3.06 8.43 11.01
C ASN A 114 -3.88 7.24 10.50
N LEU A 115 -4.02 6.23 11.36
CA LEU A 115 -4.66 4.97 11.00
C LEU A 115 -6.10 5.18 10.52
N GLU A 116 -6.81 6.16 11.08
CA GLU A 116 -8.18 6.48 10.69
C GLU A 116 -8.28 6.98 9.25
N SER A 117 -7.39 7.90 8.86
CA SER A 117 -7.29 8.39 7.49
C SER A 117 -6.95 7.25 6.53
N ILE A 118 -6.06 6.35 6.95
CA ILE A 118 -5.66 5.18 6.16
C ILE A 118 -6.86 4.25 5.94
N LYS A 119 -7.63 3.93 6.99
CA LYS A 119 -8.86 3.12 6.88
C LYS A 119 -9.86 3.73 5.90
N ILE A 120 -10.06 5.05 5.97
CA ILE A 120 -10.96 5.76 5.05
C ILE A 120 -10.47 5.64 3.60
N GLN A 121 -9.16 5.81 3.34
CA GLN A 121 -8.62 5.61 1.98
C GLN A 121 -8.79 4.17 1.52
N PHE A 122 -8.54 3.20 2.42
CA PHE A 122 -8.66 1.78 2.11
C PHE A 122 -10.09 1.40 1.72
N ARG A 123 -11.09 1.89 2.46
CA ARG A 123 -12.50 1.65 2.13
C ARG A 123 -12.86 2.21 0.76
N LYS A 124 -12.43 3.43 0.45
CA LYS A 124 -12.66 4.05 -0.86
C LYS A 124 -12.02 3.28 -2.01
N LEU A 125 -10.81 2.76 -1.81
CA LEU A 125 -10.13 1.93 -2.81
C LEU A 125 -10.87 0.61 -3.05
N LEU A 126 -11.28 -0.07 -1.99
CA LEU A 126 -12.05 -1.31 -2.07
C LEU A 126 -13.39 -1.09 -2.77
N ASP A 127 -14.15 -0.06 -2.37
CA ASP A 127 -15.44 0.26 -2.97
C ASP A 127 -15.28 0.56 -4.47
N LYS A 128 -14.24 1.31 -4.85
CA LYS A 128 -13.96 1.59 -6.26
C LYS A 128 -13.60 0.32 -7.03
N TRP A 129 -12.73 -0.53 -6.48
CA TRP A 129 -12.34 -1.78 -7.10
C TRP A 129 -13.53 -2.73 -7.28
N TYR A 130 -14.34 -2.91 -6.24
CA TYR A 130 -15.54 -3.73 -6.27
C TYR A 130 -16.51 -3.27 -7.37
N ASN A 131 -16.82 -1.97 -7.40
CA ASN A 131 -17.69 -1.41 -8.43
C ASN A 131 -17.11 -1.54 -9.84
N SER A 132 -15.79 -1.40 -10.00
CA SER A 132 -15.12 -1.66 -11.28
C SER A 132 -15.25 -3.12 -11.70
N MET A 133 -15.04 -4.06 -10.78
CA MET A 133 -15.16 -5.50 -11.07
C MET A 133 -16.58 -5.92 -11.40
N LEU A 134 -17.59 -5.37 -10.71
CA LEU A 134 -19.01 -5.60 -11.07
C LEU A 134 -19.28 -5.18 -12.52
N LYS A 135 -18.82 -3.99 -12.91
CA LYS A 135 -18.95 -3.53 -14.31
C LYS A 135 -18.24 -4.46 -15.29
N TYR A 136 -17.04 -4.95 -14.96
CA TYR A 136 -16.35 -5.93 -15.81
C TYR A 136 -17.16 -7.23 -15.95
N ILE A 137 -17.77 -7.70 -14.87
CA ILE A 137 -18.60 -8.91 -14.87
C ILE A 137 -19.89 -8.69 -15.69
N GLU A 138 -20.55 -7.55 -15.56
CA GLU A 138 -21.74 -7.22 -16.35
C GLU A 138 -21.43 -7.12 -17.86
N ASN A 139 -20.21 -6.75 -18.22
CA ASN A 139 -19.75 -6.64 -19.61
C ASN A 139 -18.92 -7.86 -20.06
N LEU A 140 -19.07 -9.01 -19.39
CA LEU A 140 -18.39 -10.27 -19.73
C LEU A 140 -18.73 -10.80 -21.13
N GLU A 141 -19.78 -10.31 -21.77
CA GLU A 141 -20.16 -10.69 -23.14
C GLU A 141 -19.01 -10.46 -24.14
N ASN A 142 -18.14 -9.47 -23.87
CA ASN A 142 -16.95 -9.17 -24.67
C ASN A 142 -15.75 -10.10 -24.39
N LEU A 143 -15.82 -11.02 -23.42
CA LEU A 143 -14.75 -11.97 -23.11
C LEU A 143 -14.42 -12.87 -24.31
N CYS A 144 -15.40 -13.10 -25.18
CA CYS A 144 -15.25 -13.85 -26.42
C CYS A 144 -14.25 -13.21 -27.39
N GLU A 145 -14.08 -11.88 -27.36
CA GLU A 145 -13.13 -11.18 -28.22
C GLU A 145 -11.67 -11.40 -27.76
N CYS A 146 -11.42 -11.49 -26.45
CA CYS A 146 -10.08 -11.73 -25.92
C CYS A 146 -9.56 -13.15 -26.16
N CYS A 147 -10.45 -14.12 -26.40
CA CYS A 147 -10.08 -15.53 -26.64
C CYS A 147 -10.03 -15.91 -28.13
N GLY A 148 -10.35 -14.99 -29.06
CA GLY A 148 -10.33 -15.26 -30.50
C GLY A 148 -11.45 -16.19 -31.00
N PHE A 149 -12.44 -16.51 -30.18
CA PHE A 149 -13.57 -17.37 -30.54
C PHE A 149 -14.85 -16.54 -30.68
N LYS A 150 -15.41 -16.48 -31.90
CA LYS A 150 -16.75 -15.92 -32.12
C LYS A 150 -17.80 -16.93 -31.67
N PHE A 151 -18.46 -16.69 -30.54
CA PHE A 151 -19.69 -17.42 -30.21
C PHE A 151 -20.85 -16.84 -31.03
N LYS A 152 -21.63 -17.70 -31.67
CA LYS A 152 -22.97 -17.30 -32.13
C LYS A 152 -23.88 -17.31 -30.90
N PRO A 153 -24.65 -16.24 -30.65
CA PRO A 153 -25.66 -16.26 -29.59
C PRO A 153 -26.68 -17.37 -29.88
N CYS A 154 -27.11 -18.06 -28.82
CA CYS A 154 -28.16 -19.07 -28.84
C CYS A 154 -29.48 -18.48 -29.31
#